data_AF-A0A349QN40-F1
#
_entry.id   AF-A0A349QN40-F1
#
_cell.length_a   1.000
_cell.length_b   1.000
_cell.length_c   1.000
_cell.angle_alpha   90.00
_cell.angle_beta   90.00
_cell.angle_gamma   90.00
#
_symmetry.space_group_name_H-M   'P 1'
#
loop_
_entity.id
_entity.type
_entity.pdbx_description
1 polymer ?
#
loop_
_entity_poly.entity_id
_entity_poly.type
_entity_poly.pdbx_seq_one_letter_code
_entity_poly.pdbx_strand_id
1 'polypeptide(L)'
;MSETEPLIECIAKECYDNFCKVVKKTKQLRKDKQIVIFGAGIMGMQFAYTLLQLGINDFIFCDNNSEKWDTMLIGKPIKNPSFIQDIGRYFVFLAMENYEQCANQLEMMEYRKGKNWLLLTNSSGNKMLESFEEKNDATRLVLGDCIVSNVSIREDDKTSIGELLNRKNTVKVLALNGLYMRGYYNILRLCKRKIKYLKEVYILLNVDIMSGRYFLLPKNQHSDIMRELYKKSEFSDEEMTEFLDIIAEREKNTNILDMSTPNRNGSLSTEEIENQRCIHMKINFLYRISENTESIEYLERILDFCRNDNVKIIFVIMPINYEAGYKYFGDTFKVRYEKIISVLQKYIIKGKGEVLDLSYLLQEKDFICLRSVNEGIREHGRKKVAAKIEERMRGII
;
A
#
# COMPACT_ATOMS: atom_id res chain seq x y z
N MET A 1 -13.00 -13.10 19.00
CA MET A 1 -12.39 -13.34 17.67
C MET A 1 -12.02 -14.81 17.59
N SER A 2 -12.17 -15.47 16.44
CA SER A 2 -11.78 -16.89 16.29
C SER A 2 -10.31 -17.09 16.68
N GLU A 3 -9.99 -18.25 17.26
CA GLU A 3 -8.63 -18.65 17.67
C GLU A 3 -7.65 -18.84 16.49
N THR A 4 -8.12 -18.65 15.26
CA THR A 4 -7.31 -18.78 14.04
C THR A 4 -6.46 -17.53 13.80
N GLU A 5 -5.17 -17.74 13.60
CA GLU A 5 -4.23 -16.69 13.20
C GLU A 5 -4.67 -16.06 11.86
N PRO A 6 -4.55 -14.74 11.67
CA PRO A 6 -5.06 -14.08 10.48
C PRO A 6 -4.24 -14.44 9.26
N LEU A 7 -4.84 -14.30 8.08
CA LEU A 7 -4.13 -14.45 6.80
C LEU A 7 -3.62 -13.12 6.25
N ILE A 8 -4.16 -12.02 6.77
CA ILE A 8 -3.72 -10.64 6.53
C ILE A 8 -3.72 -9.92 7.87
N GLU A 9 -2.78 -9.00 8.10
CA GLU A 9 -2.82 -8.17 9.31
C GLU A 9 -2.92 -6.67 9.06
N CYS A 10 -2.82 -6.23 7.81
CA CYS A 10 -2.87 -4.83 7.45
C CYS A 10 -3.91 -4.52 6.36
N ILE A 11 -4.40 -3.29 6.41
CA ILE A 11 -5.29 -2.69 5.42
C ILE A 11 -4.88 -1.23 5.29
N ALA A 12 -4.96 -0.67 4.07
CA ALA A 12 -4.82 0.76 3.90
C ALA A 12 -5.97 1.48 4.62
N LYS A 13 -5.66 2.52 5.40
CA LYS A 13 -6.66 3.21 6.24
C LYS A 13 -7.84 3.72 5.43
N GLU A 14 -7.61 4.31 4.26
CA GLU A 14 -8.67 4.77 3.38
C GLU A 14 -9.60 3.63 2.92
N CYS A 15 -9.07 2.43 2.68
CA CYS A 15 -9.88 1.25 2.34
C CYS A 15 -10.73 0.81 3.53
N TYR A 16 -10.16 0.79 4.74
CA TYR A 16 -10.91 0.51 5.97
C TYR A 16 -12.07 1.49 6.18
N ASP A 17 -11.81 2.79 6.03
CA ASP A 17 -12.82 3.83 6.16
C ASP A 17 -13.93 3.68 5.12
N ASN A 18 -13.55 3.42 3.86
CA ASN A 18 -14.49 3.18 2.77
C ASN A 18 -15.37 1.97 3.07
N PHE A 19 -14.80 0.87 3.54
CA PHE A 19 -15.54 -0.33 3.91
C PHE A 19 -16.52 -0.05 5.05
N CYS A 20 -16.10 0.62 6.11
CA CYS A 20 -16.98 1.02 7.21
C CYS A 20 -18.14 1.91 6.72
N LYS A 21 -17.83 2.90 5.87
CA LYS A 21 -18.82 3.80 5.28
C LYS A 21 -19.84 3.04 4.43
N VAL A 22 -19.38 2.12 3.58
CA VAL A 22 -20.23 1.31 2.69
C VAL A 22 -21.12 0.36 3.50
N VAL A 23 -20.59 -0.30 4.53
CA VAL A 23 -21.36 -1.18 5.43
C VAL A 23 -22.48 -0.39 6.13
N LYS A 24 -22.17 0.82 6.61
CA LYS A 24 -23.15 1.71 7.24
C LYS A 24 -24.22 2.19 6.24
N LYS A 25 -23.82 2.65 5.06
CA LYS A 25 -24.72 3.17 4.01
C LYS A 25 -25.72 2.10 3.54
N THR A 26 -25.31 0.84 3.52
CA THR A 26 -26.14 -0.28 3.05
C THR A 26 -26.99 -0.95 4.12
N LYS A 27 -26.95 -0.47 5.39
CA LYS A 27 -27.61 -1.14 6.52
C LYS A 27 -29.08 -1.50 6.25
N GLN A 28 -29.86 -0.58 5.66
CA GLN A 28 -31.28 -0.83 5.38
C GLN A 28 -31.50 -1.76 4.17
N LEU A 29 -30.67 -1.65 3.13
CA LEU A 29 -30.75 -2.51 1.94
C LEU A 29 -30.41 -3.98 2.25
N ARG A 30 -29.60 -4.19 3.29
CA ARG A 30 -29.15 -5.49 3.78
C ARG A 30 -30.02 -6.05 4.90
N LYS A 31 -31.08 -5.35 5.30
CA LYS A 31 -31.95 -5.81 6.36
C LYS A 31 -32.54 -7.17 5.97
N ASP A 32 -32.44 -8.14 6.88
CA ASP A 32 -32.93 -9.51 6.69
C ASP A 32 -32.22 -10.32 5.59
N LYS A 33 -31.06 -9.85 5.11
CA LYS A 33 -30.23 -10.52 4.10
C LYS A 33 -28.89 -10.95 4.66
N GLN A 34 -28.44 -12.14 4.27
CA GLN A 34 -27.09 -12.59 4.54
C GLN A 34 -26.09 -11.85 3.65
N ILE A 35 -24.94 -11.47 4.21
CA ILE A 35 -23.89 -10.81 3.45
C ILE A 35 -23.08 -11.84 2.65
N VAL A 36 -22.84 -11.53 1.38
CA VAL A 36 -21.93 -12.28 0.52
C VAL A 36 -20.75 -11.39 0.16
N ILE A 37 -19.53 -11.88 0.40
CA ILE A 37 -18.31 -11.27 -0.11
C ILE A 37 -17.94 -12.01 -1.39
N PHE A 38 -18.22 -11.42 -2.55
CA PHE A 38 -17.87 -12.01 -3.83
C PHE A 38 -16.44 -11.59 -4.20
N GLY A 39 -15.51 -12.53 -4.09
CA GLY A 39 -14.07 -12.35 -4.29
C GLY A 39 -13.31 -12.80 -3.05
N ALA A 40 -12.83 -14.06 -3.05
CA ALA A 40 -12.05 -14.63 -1.96
C ALA A 40 -10.54 -14.34 -2.14
N GLY A 41 -10.22 -13.06 -2.38
CA GLY A 41 -8.86 -12.53 -2.52
C GLY A 41 -8.47 -11.61 -1.35
N ILE A 42 -7.39 -10.83 -1.51
CA ILE A 42 -6.88 -9.92 -0.46
C ILE A 42 -7.94 -8.90 -0.05
N MET A 43 -8.61 -8.24 -1.01
CA MET A 43 -9.65 -7.25 -0.70
C MET A 43 -10.87 -7.90 0.00
N GLY A 44 -11.27 -9.10 -0.41
CA GLY A 44 -12.32 -9.84 0.27
C GLY A 44 -11.97 -10.20 1.71
N MET A 45 -10.73 -10.63 1.97
CA MET A 45 -10.22 -10.86 3.32
C MET A 45 -10.21 -9.56 4.15
N GLN A 46 -9.72 -8.46 3.60
CA GLN A 46 -9.73 -7.13 4.25
C GLN A 46 -11.14 -6.70 4.65
N PHE A 47 -12.10 -6.89 3.75
CA PHE A 47 -13.49 -6.58 4.02
C PHE A 47 -14.10 -7.51 5.08
N ALA A 48 -13.80 -8.81 5.03
CA ALA A 48 -14.26 -9.78 6.03
C ALA A 48 -13.78 -9.42 7.45
N TYR A 49 -12.50 -9.10 7.62
CA TYR A 49 -12.00 -8.64 8.92
C TYR A 49 -12.65 -7.33 9.37
N THR A 50 -12.93 -6.41 8.43
CA THR A 50 -13.67 -5.18 8.73
C THR A 50 -15.09 -5.50 9.24
N LEU A 51 -15.81 -6.43 8.63
CA LEU A 51 -17.12 -6.88 9.09
C LEU A 51 -17.06 -7.47 10.51
N LEU A 52 -16.08 -8.33 10.78
CA LEU A 52 -15.86 -8.93 12.10
C LEU A 52 -15.60 -7.86 13.18
N GLN A 53 -14.82 -6.82 12.87
CA GLN A 53 -14.59 -5.69 13.78
C GLN A 53 -15.87 -4.87 14.05
N LEU A 54 -16.75 -4.78 13.06
CA LEU A 54 -18.06 -4.14 13.21
C LEU A 54 -19.09 -5.04 13.91
N GLY A 55 -18.69 -6.21 14.40
CA GLY A 55 -19.57 -7.18 15.07
C GLY A 55 -20.47 -7.98 14.11
N ILE A 56 -20.21 -7.91 12.80
CA ILE A 56 -20.99 -8.59 11.77
C ILE A 56 -20.33 -9.94 11.46
N ASN A 57 -20.88 -11.01 12.03
CA ASN A 57 -20.33 -12.36 11.90
C ASN A 57 -21.05 -13.21 10.84
N ASP A 58 -22.26 -12.83 10.42
CA ASP A 58 -23.05 -13.60 9.45
C ASP A 58 -22.74 -13.17 8.02
N PHE A 59 -21.73 -13.79 7.44
CA PHE A 59 -21.36 -13.64 6.04
C PHE A 59 -20.71 -14.90 5.48
N ILE A 60 -20.76 -15.04 4.17
CA ILE A 60 -20.11 -16.11 3.39
C ILE A 60 -19.25 -15.51 2.28
N PHE A 61 -18.32 -16.30 1.74
CA PHE A 61 -17.60 -15.94 0.52
C PHE A 61 -18.25 -16.58 -0.70
N CYS A 62 -18.10 -15.90 -1.84
CA CYS A 62 -18.39 -16.44 -3.17
C CYS A 62 -17.19 -16.15 -4.07
N ASP A 63 -16.80 -17.07 -4.95
CA ASP A 63 -15.68 -16.87 -5.88
C ASP A 63 -15.96 -17.62 -7.20
N ASN A 64 -15.46 -17.12 -8.32
CA ASN A 64 -15.62 -17.75 -9.63
C ASN A 64 -14.59 -18.87 -9.87
N ASN A 65 -13.52 -18.92 -9.09
CA ASN A 65 -12.55 -20.01 -9.16
C ASN A 65 -13.09 -21.27 -8.48
N SER A 66 -13.36 -22.30 -9.28
CA SER A 66 -13.87 -23.60 -8.81
C SER A 66 -12.94 -24.33 -7.87
N GLU A 67 -11.63 -24.10 -7.95
CA GLU A 67 -10.64 -24.71 -7.04
C GLU A 67 -10.81 -24.24 -5.59
N LYS A 68 -11.47 -23.08 -5.38
CA LYS A 68 -11.73 -22.54 -4.05
C LYS A 68 -13.05 -23.02 -3.45
N TRP A 69 -13.95 -23.59 -4.24
CA TRP A 69 -15.30 -23.93 -3.75
C TRP A 69 -15.25 -24.99 -2.66
N ASP A 70 -16.16 -24.84 -1.69
CA ASP A 70 -16.29 -25.70 -0.50
C ASP A 70 -15.03 -25.78 0.39
N THR A 71 -14.07 -24.89 0.16
CA THR A 71 -12.99 -24.60 1.10
C THR A 71 -13.41 -23.52 2.10
N MET A 72 -12.56 -23.29 3.11
CA MET A 72 -12.81 -22.32 4.17
C MET A 72 -11.81 -21.17 4.10
N LEU A 73 -12.32 -19.94 4.23
CA LEU A 73 -11.53 -18.72 4.34
C LEU A 73 -11.98 -17.94 5.56
N ILE A 74 -11.06 -17.69 6.51
CA ILE A 74 -11.37 -17.00 7.78
C ILE A 74 -12.54 -17.68 8.52
N GLY A 75 -12.57 -19.02 8.50
CA GLY A 75 -13.65 -19.80 9.11
C GLY A 75 -15.02 -19.67 8.43
N LYS A 76 -15.09 -19.09 7.22
CA LYS A 76 -16.30 -18.98 6.41
C LYS A 76 -16.18 -19.80 5.12
N PRO A 77 -17.26 -20.45 4.66
CA PRO A 77 -17.21 -21.22 3.42
C PRO A 77 -17.09 -20.30 2.21
N ILE A 78 -16.35 -20.77 1.21
CA ILE A 78 -16.38 -20.20 -0.14
C ILE A 78 -17.37 -20.99 -0.98
N LYS A 79 -18.41 -20.32 -1.47
CA LYS A 79 -19.48 -20.90 -2.26
C LYS A 79 -19.31 -20.62 -3.75
N ASN A 80 -19.91 -21.49 -4.55
CA ASN A 80 -20.06 -21.24 -5.97
C ASN A 80 -21.09 -20.11 -6.22
N PRO A 81 -21.07 -19.45 -7.38
CA PRO A 81 -22.03 -18.40 -7.68
C PRO A 81 -23.49 -18.87 -7.71
N SER A 82 -23.77 -20.14 -8.07
CA SER A 82 -25.16 -20.62 -8.10
C SER A 82 -25.82 -20.70 -6.71
N PHE A 83 -25.03 -20.78 -5.64
CA PHE A 83 -25.52 -20.74 -4.26
C PHE A 83 -26.28 -19.46 -3.91
N ILE A 84 -25.94 -18.35 -4.56
CA ILE A 84 -26.50 -17.02 -4.28
C ILE A 84 -27.59 -16.61 -5.29
N GLN A 85 -28.25 -17.56 -5.96
CA GLN A 85 -29.32 -17.26 -6.93
C GLN A 85 -30.57 -16.61 -6.31
N ASP A 86 -30.86 -16.88 -5.03
CA ASP A 86 -32.01 -16.24 -4.35
C ASP A 86 -31.66 -14.82 -3.89
N ILE A 87 -31.89 -13.84 -4.77
CA ILE A 87 -31.61 -12.40 -4.56
C ILE A 87 -32.34 -11.84 -3.33
N GLY A 88 -33.45 -12.47 -2.91
CA GLY A 88 -34.21 -12.10 -1.72
C GLY A 88 -33.41 -12.33 -0.44
N ARG A 89 -32.57 -13.37 -0.41
CA ARG A 89 -31.80 -13.79 0.78
C ARG A 89 -30.44 -13.11 0.93
N TYR A 90 -29.87 -12.60 -0.15
CA TYR A 90 -28.47 -12.16 -0.15
C TYR A 90 -28.29 -10.70 -0.52
N PHE A 91 -27.24 -10.09 0.06
CA PHE A 91 -26.68 -8.84 -0.42
C PHE A 91 -25.20 -9.02 -0.68
N VAL A 92 -24.77 -8.67 -1.89
CA VAL A 92 -23.42 -8.97 -2.38
C VAL A 92 -22.52 -7.73 -2.32
N PHE A 93 -21.36 -7.87 -1.68
CA PHE A 93 -20.23 -6.96 -1.87
C PHE A 93 -19.24 -7.60 -2.82
N LEU A 94 -19.08 -7.02 -4.00
CA LEU A 94 -18.10 -7.45 -4.99
C LEU A 94 -16.73 -6.86 -4.64
N ALA A 95 -15.78 -7.71 -4.27
CA ALA A 95 -14.52 -7.36 -3.60
C ALA A 95 -13.30 -7.80 -4.42
N MET A 96 -13.16 -7.30 -5.66
CA MET A 96 -12.02 -7.57 -6.55
C MET A 96 -11.73 -6.39 -7.50
N GLU A 97 -10.51 -6.31 -8.04
CA GLU A 97 -10.09 -5.23 -8.96
C GLU A 97 -10.50 -5.50 -10.42
N ASN A 98 -10.39 -6.74 -10.91
CA ASN A 98 -10.86 -7.16 -12.24
C ASN A 98 -12.29 -7.73 -12.17
N TYR A 99 -13.24 -6.87 -11.84
CA TYR A 99 -14.58 -7.28 -11.38
C TYR A 99 -15.62 -7.45 -12.49
N GLU A 100 -15.32 -7.06 -13.73
CA GLU A 100 -16.29 -6.93 -14.83
C GLU A 100 -17.02 -8.25 -15.09
N GLN A 101 -16.29 -9.36 -15.13
CA GLN A 101 -16.87 -10.68 -15.35
C GLN A 101 -17.85 -11.05 -14.23
N CYS A 102 -17.48 -10.82 -12.97
CA CYS A 102 -18.33 -11.15 -11.83
C CYS A 102 -19.52 -10.18 -11.70
N ALA A 103 -19.35 -8.91 -12.08
CA ALA A 103 -20.46 -7.95 -12.17
C ALA A 103 -21.49 -8.37 -13.23
N ASN A 104 -21.04 -8.74 -14.43
CA ASN A 104 -21.91 -9.24 -15.49
C ASN A 104 -22.66 -10.51 -15.04
N GLN A 105 -21.98 -11.42 -14.35
CA GLN A 105 -22.60 -12.62 -13.80
C GLN A 105 -23.71 -12.27 -12.77
N LEU A 106 -23.45 -11.34 -11.86
CA LEU A 106 -24.46 -10.86 -10.92
C LEU A 106 -25.67 -10.29 -11.66
N GLU A 107 -25.46 -9.47 -12.69
CA GLU A 107 -26.54 -8.88 -13.49
C GLU A 107 -27.35 -9.93 -14.26
N MET A 108 -26.70 -10.98 -14.78
CA MET A 108 -27.37 -12.14 -15.39
C MET A 108 -28.19 -12.94 -14.38
N MET A 109 -27.80 -12.92 -13.10
CA MET A 109 -28.55 -13.48 -11.97
C MET A 109 -29.59 -12.48 -11.43
N GLU A 110 -29.94 -11.46 -12.20
CA GLU A 110 -30.90 -10.38 -11.90
C GLU A 110 -30.53 -9.49 -10.69
N TYR A 111 -29.30 -9.58 -10.19
CA TYR A 111 -28.79 -8.61 -9.23
C TYR A 111 -28.68 -7.23 -9.89
N ARG A 112 -29.07 -6.19 -9.17
CA ARG A 112 -29.03 -4.79 -9.59
C ARG A 112 -28.10 -3.99 -8.69
N LYS A 113 -27.12 -3.33 -9.32
CA LYS A 113 -26.12 -2.51 -8.64
C LYS A 113 -26.81 -1.41 -7.83
N GLY A 114 -26.40 -1.23 -6.57
CA GLY A 114 -26.99 -0.26 -5.65
C GLY A 114 -28.28 -0.71 -4.97
N LYS A 115 -28.87 -1.86 -5.35
CA LYS A 115 -30.04 -2.43 -4.68
C LYS A 115 -29.70 -3.67 -3.87
N ASN A 116 -29.13 -4.68 -4.52
CA ASN A 116 -28.80 -5.98 -3.91
C ASN A 116 -27.32 -6.36 -4.07
N TRP A 117 -26.53 -5.54 -4.77
CA TRP A 117 -25.08 -5.62 -4.72
C TRP A 117 -24.39 -4.26 -4.82
N LEU A 118 -23.14 -4.18 -4.33
CA LEU A 118 -22.23 -3.05 -4.50
C LEU A 118 -20.82 -3.51 -4.82
N LEU A 119 -20.11 -2.71 -5.61
CA LEU A 119 -18.67 -2.84 -5.79
C LEU A 119 -17.94 -2.21 -4.61
N LEU A 120 -16.97 -2.94 -4.04
CA LEU A 120 -15.94 -2.39 -3.17
C LEU A 120 -14.75 -2.00 -4.04
N THR A 121 -14.30 -0.77 -3.90
CA THR A 121 -13.14 -0.25 -4.63
C THR A 121 -11.97 -0.06 -3.68
N ASN A 122 -10.76 -0.35 -4.16
CA ASN A 122 -9.54 0.15 -3.55
C ASN A 122 -9.56 1.68 -3.60
N SER A 123 -9.53 2.32 -2.43
CA SER A 123 -9.65 3.78 -2.31
C SER A 123 -8.31 4.49 -2.17
N SER A 124 -7.17 3.78 -2.16
CA SER A 124 -5.84 4.39 -2.06
C SER A 124 -5.56 5.36 -3.21
N GLY A 125 -5.82 4.94 -4.44
CA GLY A 125 -5.67 5.81 -5.62
C GLY A 125 -6.56 7.04 -5.56
N ASN A 126 -7.84 6.87 -5.23
CA ASN A 126 -8.78 7.99 -5.07
C ASN A 126 -8.34 8.95 -3.97
N LYS A 127 -7.85 8.44 -2.84
CA LYS A 127 -7.36 9.27 -1.74
C LYS A 127 -6.14 10.09 -2.13
N MET A 128 -5.24 9.51 -2.93
CA MET A 128 -4.12 10.25 -3.52
C MET A 128 -4.62 11.36 -4.45
N LEU A 129 -5.58 11.07 -5.36
CA LEU A 129 -6.15 12.07 -6.27
C LEU A 129 -6.84 13.22 -5.51
N GLU A 130 -7.64 12.90 -4.49
CA GLU A 130 -8.27 13.90 -3.61
C GLU A 130 -7.22 14.79 -2.93
N SER A 131 -6.17 14.19 -2.38
CA SER A 131 -5.09 14.92 -1.69
C SER A 131 -4.27 15.77 -2.66
N PHE A 132 -4.09 15.30 -3.89
CA PHE A 132 -3.46 16.07 -4.97
C PHE A 132 -4.28 17.31 -5.33
N GLU A 133 -5.59 17.17 -5.49
CA GLU A 133 -6.50 18.27 -5.86
C GLU A 133 -6.81 19.25 -4.74
N GLU A 134 -6.70 18.82 -3.48
CA GLU A 134 -7.00 19.65 -2.32
C GLU A 134 -6.21 20.97 -2.37
N LYS A 135 -6.92 22.10 -2.44
CA LYS A 135 -6.29 23.42 -2.39
C LYS A 135 -5.99 23.77 -0.94
N ASN A 136 -4.71 23.89 -0.61
CA ASN A 136 -4.25 24.30 0.72
C ASN A 136 -2.94 25.08 0.64
N ASP A 137 -2.58 25.75 1.73
CA ASP A 137 -1.35 26.53 1.86
C ASP A 137 -0.14 25.67 2.27
N ALA A 138 -0.14 24.38 1.90
CA ALA A 138 0.92 23.47 2.31
C ALA A 138 2.28 24.00 1.87
N THR A 139 3.22 24.03 2.80
CA THR A 139 4.63 24.36 2.52
C THR A 139 5.50 23.11 2.51
N ARG A 140 4.93 21.96 2.90
CA ARG A 140 5.62 20.67 2.94
C ARG A 140 4.82 19.61 2.19
N LEU A 141 5.50 18.80 1.41
CA LEU A 141 4.96 17.63 0.75
C LEU A 141 5.60 16.37 1.33
N VAL A 142 4.79 15.38 1.68
CA VAL A 142 5.23 14.05 2.08
C VAL A 142 4.77 13.08 1.00
N LEU A 143 5.73 12.38 0.40
CA LEU A 143 5.49 11.29 -0.53
C LEU A 143 5.91 9.98 0.14
N GLY A 144 5.11 8.94 -0.01
CA GLY A 144 5.47 7.60 0.48
C GLY A 144 4.59 6.51 -0.10
N ASP A 145 4.73 5.31 0.44
CA ASP A 145 4.07 4.13 -0.10
C ASP A 145 2.98 3.58 0.86
N CYS A 146 2.68 2.28 0.74
CA CYS A 146 1.72 1.60 1.61
C CYS A 146 2.06 1.68 3.11
N ILE A 147 3.33 1.82 3.51
CA ILE A 147 3.67 1.92 4.95
C ILE A 147 3.08 3.21 5.56
N VAL A 148 2.92 4.25 4.73
CA VAL A 148 2.34 5.53 5.18
C VAL A 148 0.84 5.40 5.46
N SER A 149 0.11 4.57 4.70
CA SER A 149 -1.35 4.44 4.81
C SER A 149 -1.82 3.19 5.57
N ASN A 150 -1.00 2.14 5.68
CA ASN A 150 -1.37 0.87 6.29
C ASN A 150 -1.59 0.96 7.80
N VAL A 151 -2.62 0.27 8.26
CA VAL A 151 -2.96 0.11 9.67
C VAL A 151 -3.28 -1.35 9.97
N SER A 152 -3.12 -1.77 11.23
CA SER A 152 -3.45 -3.13 11.61
C SER A 152 -4.96 -3.37 11.53
N ILE A 153 -5.39 -4.54 11.03
CA ILE A 153 -6.77 -4.99 11.15
C ILE A 153 -7.13 -5.45 12.57
N ARG A 154 -6.17 -5.59 13.49
CA ARG A 154 -6.43 -6.08 14.86
C ARG A 154 -6.49 -4.95 15.89
N GLU A 155 -5.76 -3.86 15.67
CA GLU A 155 -5.69 -2.73 16.60
C GLU A 155 -6.94 -1.85 16.49
N ASP A 156 -7.44 -1.32 17.60
CA ASP A 156 -8.58 -0.38 17.56
C ASP A 156 -8.17 0.98 16.97
N ASP A 157 -6.93 1.42 17.25
CA ASP A 157 -6.35 2.63 16.65
C ASP A 157 -6.04 2.37 15.17
N LYS A 158 -6.85 3.00 14.31
CA LYS A 158 -6.70 2.99 12.86
C LYS A 158 -5.99 4.23 12.32
N THR A 159 -5.29 5.01 13.14
CA THR A 159 -4.56 6.17 12.64
C THR A 159 -3.28 5.73 11.93
N SER A 160 -3.14 6.14 10.66
CA SER A 160 -1.97 5.85 9.82
C SER A 160 -0.84 6.86 10.05
N ILE A 161 0.38 6.56 9.60
CA ILE A 161 1.49 7.54 9.63
C ILE A 161 1.12 8.78 8.81
N GLY A 162 0.47 8.59 7.67
CA GLY A 162 0.00 9.68 6.83
C GLY A 162 -0.99 10.59 7.55
N GLU A 163 -1.95 10.03 8.31
CA GLU A 163 -2.88 10.82 9.13
C GLU A 163 -2.18 11.54 10.28
N LEU A 164 -1.20 10.90 10.94
CA LEU A 164 -0.40 11.53 12.00
C LEU A 164 0.41 12.72 11.48
N LEU A 165 0.96 12.63 10.28
CA LEU A 165 1.75 13.69 9.65
C LEU A 165 0.90 14.78 8.98
N ASN A 166 -0.34 14.46 8.61
CA ASN A 166 -1.21 15.38 7.88
C ASN A 166 -1.73 16.48 8.80
N ARG A 167 -0.94 17.55 8.91
CA ARG A 167 -1.34 18.80 9.59
C ARG A 167 -2.01 19.70 8.58
N LYS A 168 -3.36 19.72 8.64
CA LYS A 168 -4.22 20.56 7.79
C LYS A 168 -3.59 21.95 7.60
N ASN A 169 -3.47 22.35 6.34
CA ASN A 169 -2.90 23.61 5.84
C ASN A 169 -1.36 23.73 5.75
N THR A 170 -0.55 22.85 6.35
CA THR A 170 0.92 23.02 6.32
C THR A 170 1.67 21.84 5.71
N VAL A 171 1.12 20.64 5.83
CA VAL A 171 1.68 19.40 5.28
C VAL A 171 0.65 18.75 4.38
N LYS A 172 1.04 18.41 3.16
CA LYS A 172 0.26 17.59 2.25
C LYS A 172 0.90 16.21 2.13
N VAL A 173 0.13 15.14 2.32
CA VAL A 173 0.61 13.76 2.25
C VAL A 173 -0.02 13.06 1.05
N LEU A 174 0.81 12.52 0.16
CA LEU A 174 0.37 11.64 -0.94
C LEU A 174 1.08 10.30 -0.77
N ALA A 175 0.30 9.23 -0.66
CA ALA A 175 0.82 7.89 -0.56
C ALA A 175 0.01 6.92 -1.43
N LEU A 176 0.71 6.00 -2.07
CA LEU A 176 0.12 4.91 -2.84
C LEU A 176 1.04 3.70 -2.73
N ASN A 177 0.48 2.51 -2.56
CA ASN A 177 1.27 1.29 -2.54
C ASN A 177 2.09 1.14 -3.83
N GLY A 178 3.23 0.46 -3.79
CA GLY A 178 3.98 0.15 -5.01
C GLY A 178 4.70 1.33 -5.68
N LEU A 179 4.70 2.54 -5.10
CA LEU A 179 5.45 3.65 -5.67
C LEU A 179 6.96 3.38 -5.67
N TYR A 180 7.60 3.80 -6.75
CA TYR A 180 9.05 3.75 -6.96
C TYR A 180 9.58 5.11 -7.43
N MET A 181 10.90 5.25 -7.55
CA MET A 181 11.57 6.54 -7.72
C MET A 181 11.07 7.38 -8.89
N ARG A 182 10.82 6.79 -10.08
CA ARG A 182 10.24 7.52 -11.21
C ARG A 182 8.79 7.97 -10.96
N GLY A 183 8.01 7.17 -10.24
CA GLY A 183 6.68 7.56 -9.76
C GLY A 183 6.75 8.75 -8.80
N TYR A 184 7.66 8.71 -7.82
CA TYR A 184 7.90 9.84 -6.91
C TYR A 184 8.29 11.11 -7.65
N TYR A 185 9.21 11.01 -8.62
CA TYR A 185 9.66 12.14 -9.42
C TYR A 185 8.52 12.82 -10.17
N ASN A 186 7.69 12.03 -10.86
CA ASN A 186 6.58 12.58 -11.62
C ASN A 186 5.50 13.17 -10.71
N ILE A 187 5.11 12.49 -9.62
CA ILE A 187 4.17 13.04 -8.63
C ILE A 187 4.69 14.35 -8.04
N LEU A 188 5.98 14.42 -7.69
CA LEU A 188 6.62 15.62 -7.15
C LEU A 188 6.53 16.79 -8.14
N ARG A 189 6.85 16.57 -9.42
CA ARG A 189 6.77 17.61 -10.46
C ARG A 189 5.35 18.13 -10.63
N LEU A 190 4.37 17.23 -10.63
CA LEU A 190 2.96 17.60 -10.65
C LEU A 190 2.55 18.41 -9.42
N CYS A 191 2.98 17.98 -8.23
CA CYS A 191 2.68 18.67 -6.98
C CYS A 191 3.32 20.06 -6.90
N LYS A 192 4.59 20.22 -7.32
CA LYS A 192 5.31 21.51 -7.26
C LYS A 192 4.59 22.61 -8.05
N ARG A 193 3.90 22.25 -9.14
CA ARG A 193 3.10 23.20 -9.94
C ARG A 193 1.82 23.64 -9.22
N LYS A 194 1.20 22.76 -8.43
CA LYS A 194 -0.02 23.08 -7.66
C LYS A 194 0.26 23.71 -6.30
N ILE A 195 1.34 23.33 -5.64
CA ILE A 195 1.71 23.80 -4.31
C ILE A 195 2.62 25.03 -4.45
N LYS A 196 2.01 26.21 -4.51
CA LYS A 196 2.69 27.49 -4.78
C LYS A 196 3.85 27.79 -3.83
N TYR A 197 3.72 27.43 -2.55
CA TYR A 197 4.68 27.75 -1.49
C TYR A 197 5.45 26.52 -0.99
N LEU A 198 5.62 25.49 -1.82
CA LEU A 198 6.37 24.30 -1.45
C LEU A 198 7.82 24.65 -1.10
N LYS A 199 8.23 24.36 0.14
CA LYS A 199 9.57 24.62 0.68
C LYS A 199 10.32 23.34 0.99
N GLU A 200 9.62 22.31 1.45
CA GLU A 200 10.23 21.04 1.85
C GLU A 200 9.48 19.84 1.25
N VAL A 201 10.22 18.83 0.84
CA VAL A 201 9.69 17.55 0.39
C VAL A 201 10.32 16.44 1.22
N TYR A 202 9.48 15.53 1.72
CA TYR A 202 9.87 14.34 2.44
C TYR A 202 9.51 13.13 1.59
N ILE A 203 10.49 12.30 1.25
CA ILE A 203 10.24 11.00 0.61
C ILE A 203 10.47 9.93 1.66
N LEU A 204 9.39 9.27 2.09
CA LEU A 204 9.43 8.12 2.98
C LEU A 204 9.81 6.90 2.15
N LEU A 205 11.10 6.57 2.20
CA LEU A 205 11.75 5.62 1.33
C LEU A 205 11.85 4.25 2.01
N ASN A 206 11.12 3.28 1.48
CA ASN A 206 11.42 1.87 1.73
C ASN A 206 12.56 1.45 0.78
N VAL A 207 13.62 0.87 1.34
CA VAL A 207 14.83 0.63 0.56
C VAL A 207 14.69 -0.49 -0.46
N ASP A 208 13.71 -1.38 -0.31
CA ASP A 208 13.42 -2.46 -1.26
C ASP A 208 13.06 -1.95 -2.65
N ILE A 209 12.53 -0.73 -2.79
CA ILE A 209 12.29 -0.09 -4.09
C ILE A 209 13.58 0.25 -4.85
N MET A 210 14.71 0.28 -4.14
CA MET A 210 16.04 0.47 -4.71
C MET A 210 16.63 -0.84 -5.24
N SER A 211 15.90 -1.96 -5.11
CA SER A 211 16.19 -3.16 -5.87
C SER A 211 15.91 -2.90 -7.35
N GLY A 212 16.77 -3.39 -8.25
CA GLY A 212 16.63 -3.23 -9.70
C GLY A 212 15.47 -4.01 -10.34
N ARG A 213 14.40 -4.29 -9.59
CA ARG A 213 13.25 -5.10 -10.02
C ARG A 213 11.91 -4.46 -9.67
N TYR A 214 11.84 -3.66 -8.61
CA TYR A 214 10.57 -3.19 -8.04
C TYR A 214 9.71 -2.40 -9.04
N PHE A 215 10.36 -1.55 -9.85
CA PHE A 215 9.72 -0.74 -10.88
C PHE A 215 9.23 -1.54 -12.10
N LEU A 216 9.62 -2.82 -12.22
CA LEU A 216 9.19 -3.71 -13.31
C LEU A 216 7.90 -4.47 -12.97
N LEU A 217 7.47 -4.48 -11.70
CA LEU A 217 6.32 -5.26 -11.27
C LEU A 217 5.01 -4.66 -11.84
N PRO A 218 4.19 -5.42 -12.58
CA PRO A 218 2.95 -4.91 -13.18
C PRO A 218 1.99 -4.24 -12.17
N LYS A 219 1.84 -4.85 -10.99
CA LYS A 219 0.94 -4.35 -9.93
C LYS A 219 1.36 -2.99 -9.32
N ASN A 220 2.58 -2.54 -9.58
CA ASN A 220 3.15 -1.31 -9.04
C ASN A 220 3.04 -0.12 -10.03
N GLN A 221 2.49 -0.34 -11.22
CA GLN A 221 2.48 0.66 -12.30
C GLN A 221 1.41 1.73 -12.11
N HIS A 222 0.23 1.37 -11.61
CA HIS A 222 -0.88 2.28 -11.30
C HIS A 222 -1.24 3.23 -12.47
N SER A 223 -1.28 2.70 -13.70
CA SER A 223 -1.35 3.53 -14.91
C SER A 223 -2.59 4.45 -14.93
N ASP A 224 -3.74 3.94 -14.47
CA ASP A 224 -4.98 4.72 -14.37
C ASP A 224 -4.85 5.90 -13.41
N ILE A 225 -4.27 5.68 -12.22
CA ILE A 225 -4.09 6.75 -11.22
C ILE A 225 -3.10 7.79 -11.72
N MET A 226 -1.99 7.37 -12.31
CA MET A 226 -1.01 8.28 -12.89
C MET A 226 -1.61 9.11 -14.04
N ARG A 227 -2.45 8.49 -14.89
CA ARG A 227 -3.14 9.17 -15.98
C ARG A 227 -4.13 10.21 -15.46
N GLU A 228 -4.89 9.88 -14.42
CA GLU A 228 -5.82 10.81 -13.77
C GLU A 228 -5.09 11.96 -13.07
N LEU A 229 -3.94 11.70 -12.41
CA LEU A 229 -3.08 12.76 -11.86
C LEU A 229 -2.63 13.74 -12.95
N TYR A 230 -2.19 13.22 -14.10
CA TYR A 230 -1.75 14.05 -15.21
C TYR A 230 -2.90 14.87 -15.80
N LYS A 231 -4.08 14.27 -16.03
CA LYS A 231 -5.27 15.02 -16.49
C LYS A 231 -5.64 16.13 -15.52
N LYS A 232 -5.64 15.84 -14.22
CA LYS A 232 -5.95 16.80 -13.14
C LYS A 232 -4.86 17.85 -12.94
N SER A 233 -3.66 17.66 -13.50
CA SER A 233 -2.57 18.63 -13.38
C SER A 233 -2.86 19.89 -14.21
N GLU A 234 -3.64 19.75 -15.29
CA GLU A 234 -4.00 20.81 -16.25
C GLU A 234 -2.81 21.44 -16.98
N PHE A 235 -1.69 20.72 -17.14
CA PHE A 235 -0.55 21.18 -17.95
C PHE A 235 0.16 20.04 -18.68
N SER A 236 0.83 20.39 -19.78
CA SER A 236 1.63 19.45 -20.58
C SER A 236 2.98 19.17 -19.94
N ASP A 237 3.36 17.91 -19.89
CA ASP A 237 4.63 17.44 -19.33
C ASP A 237 5.14 16.23 -20.13
N GLU A 238 6.24 16.43 -20.87
CA GLU A 238 6.80 15.42 -21.78
C GLU A 238 7.27 14.16 -21.04
N GLU A 239 7.95 14.33 -19.90
CA GLU A 239 8.39 13.19 -19.09
C GLU A 239 7.20 12.46 -18.45
N MET A 240 6.15 13.17 -18.01
CA MET A 240 4.95 12.46 -17.56
C MET A 240 4.31 11.66 -18.71
N THR A 241 4.32 12.20 -19.93
CA THR A 241 3.76 11.52 -21.11
C THR A 241 4.56 10.26 -21.43
N GLU A 242 5.89 10.34 -21.49
CA GLU A 242 6.76 9.18 -21.68
C GLU A 242 6.59 8.14 -20.55
N PHE A 243 6.51 8.60 -19.31
CA PHE A 243 6.29 7.75 -18.16
C PHE A 243 4.97 6.96 -18.26
N LEU A 244 3.89 7.62 -18.68
CA LEU A 244 2.57 6.98 -18.87
C LEU A 244 2.60 5.85 -19.91
N ASP A 245 3.38 6.01 -20.98
CA ASP A 245 3.53 4.97 -22.00
C ASP A 245 4.32 3.77 -21.45
N ILE A 246 5.41 4.03 -20.74
CA ILE A 246 6.26 3.00 -20.15
C ILE A 246 5.50 2.17 -19.10
N ILE A 247 4.76 2.81 -18.20
CA ILE A 247 4.02 2.08 -17.16
C ILE A 247 2.86 1.27 -17.74
N ALA A 248 2.22 1.77 -18.82
CA ALA A 248 1.18 1.04 -19.52
C ALA A 248 1.72 -0.21 -20.25
N GLU A 249 2.97 -0.19 -20.70
CA GLU A 249 3.64 -1.38 -21.24
C GLU A 249 3.99 -2.37 -20.12
N ARG A 250 4.59 -1.89 -19.03
CA ARG A 250 4.99 -2.73 -17.89
C ARG A 250 3.81 -3.43 -17.23
N GLU A 251 2.66 -2.76 -17.12
CA GLU A 251 1.44 -3.31 -16.51
C GLU A 251 0.89 -4.52 -17.29
N LYS A 252 1.17 -4.61 -18.60
CA LYS A 252 0.78 -5.75 -19.44
C LYS A 252 1.70 -6.96 -19.26
N ASN A 253 2.88 -6.79 -18.66
CA ASN A 253 3.88 -7.86 -18.56
C ASN A 253 3.64 -8.79 -17.35
N THR A 254 2.54 -9.54 -17.38
CA THR A 254 2.14 -10.45 -16.29
C THR A 254 3.06 -11.66 -16.11
N ASN A 255 4.08 -11.83 -16.95
CA ASN A 255 5.06 -12.92 -16.86
C ASN A 255 6.09 -12.69 -15.74
N ILE A 256 6.20 -11.47 -15.22
CA ILE A 256 7.11 -11.16 -14.12
C ILE A 256 6.50 -11.69 -12.83
N LEU A 257 7.03 -12.82 -12.34
CA LEU A 257 6.62 -13.41 -11.08
C LEU A 257 7.06 -12.54 -9.90
N ASP A 258 6.09 -12.07 -9.12
CA ASP A 258 6.40 -11.37 -7.88
C ASP A 258 6.65 -12.34 -6.72
N MET A 259 7.92 -12.70 -6.54
CA MET A 259 8.39 -13.53 -5.42
C MET A 259 8.38 -12.81 -4.06
N SER A 260 8.08 -11.50 -4.02
CA SER A 260 8.01 -10.73 -2.77
C SER A 260 6.63 -10.78 -2.11
N THR A 261 5.59 -11.21 -2.82
CA THR A 261 4.25 -11.31 -2.22
C THR A 261 4.15 -12.52 -1.29
N PRO A 262 3.74 -12.34 -0.01
CA PRO A 262 3.59 -13.45 0.92
C PRO A 262 2.48 -14.43 0.51
N ASN A 263 2.68 -15.74 0.74
CA ASN A 263 1.63 -16.72 0.56
C ASN A 263 0.64 -16.64 1.73
N ARG A 264 -0.64 -16.46 1.40
CA ARG A 264 -1.72 -16.28 2.38
C ARG A 264 -2.58 -17.54 2.55
N ASN A 265 -2.08 -18.71 2.15
CA ASN A 265 -2.76 -19.97 2.38
C ASN A 265 -2.79 -20.31 3.89
N GLY A 266 -3.98 -20.57 4.42
CA GLY A 266 -4.20 -20.93 5.82
C GLY A 266 -3.72 -22.32 6.20
N SER A 267 -3.43 -23.20 5.24
CA SER A 267 -2.96 -24.57 5.50
C SER A 267 -1.44 -24.68 5.67
N LEU A 268 -0.69 -23.58 5.60
CA LEU A 268 0.76 -23.59 5.75
C LEU A 268 1.17 -23.90 7.18
N SER A 269 2.17 -24.77 7.34
CA SER A 269 2.83 -25.05 8.60
C SER A 269 3.66 -23.85 9.10
N THR A 270 3.98 -23.84 10.39
CA THR A 270 4.84 -22.82 10.99
C THR A 270 6.22 -22.75 10.33
N GLU A 271 6.79 -23.89 9.95
CA GLU A 271 8.08 -23.95 9.25
C GLU A 271 8.01 -23.32 7.86
N GLU A 272 6.95 -23.60 7.09
CA GLU A 272 6.75 -22.98 5.77
C GLU A 272 6.57 -21.47 5.88
N ILE A 273 5.82 -20.99 6.87
CA ILE A 273 5.64 -19.55 7.13
C ILE A 273 6.99 -18.90 7.45
N GLU A 274 7.79 -19.51 8.33
CA GLU A 274 9.10 -18.98 8.71
C GLU A 274 10.08 -18.97 7.52
N ASN A 275 10.07 -20.01 6.69
CA ASN A 275 10.87 -20.05 5.46
C ASN A 275 10.47 -18.92 4.49
N GLN A 276 9.16 -18.65 4.33
CA GLN A 276 8.69 -17.54 3.51
C GLN A 276 9.14 -16.17 4.05
N ARG A 277 9.10 -15.97 5.37
CA ARG A 277 9.61 -14.74 6.00
C ARG A 277 11.11 -14.57 5.76
N CYS A 278 11.89 -15.65 5.87
CA CYS A 278 13.32 -15.65 5.56
C CYS A 278 13.58 -15.27 4.09
N ILE A 279 12.87 -15.89 3.14
CA ILE A 279 12.97 -15.57 1.71
C ILE A 279 12.60 -14.12 1.42
N HIS A 280 11.49 -13.62 1.99
CA HIS A 280 11.06 -12.23 1.86
C HIS A 280 12.15 -11.26 2.34
N MET A 281 12.73 -11.51 3.51
CA MET A 281 13.84 -10.71 4.05
C MET A 281 15.05 -10.71 3.10
N LYS A 282 15.40 -11.88 2.56
CA LYS A 282 16.51 -12.03 1.61
C LYS A 282 16.31 -11.23 0.33
N ILE A 283 15.14 -11.34 -0.29
CA ILE A 283 14.83 -10.70 -1.57
C ILE A 283 14.85 -9.17 -1.42
N ASN A 284 14.25 -8.66 -0.34
CA ASN A 284 13.99 -7.23 -0.19
C ASN A 284 15.14 -6.47 0.49
N PHE A 285 16.01 -7.14 1.26
CA PHE A 285 17.01 -6.43 2.08
C PHE A 285 18.45 -7.00 2.02
N LEU A 286 18.69 -8.15 1.35
CA LEU A 286 20.04 -8.69 1.13
C LEU A 286 20.50 -8.60 -0.33
N TYR A 287 19.83 -7.79 -1.16
CA TYR A 287 20.24 -7.58 -2.55
C TYR A 287 21.55 -6.79 -2.64
N ARG A 288 22.22 -6.90 -3.80
CA ARG A 288 23.37 -6.04 -4.12
C ARG A 288 22.84 -4.81 -4.83
N ILE A 289 22.98 -3.65 -4.20
CA ILE A 289 22.61 -2.37 -4.85
C ILE A 289 23.47 -2.16 -6.09
N SER A 290 22.80 -1.85 -7.21
CA SER A 290 23.44 -1.43 -8.45
C SER A 290 23.26 0.07 -8.61
N GLU A 291 24.37 0.78 -8.79
CA GLU A 291 24.40 2.22 -9.03
C GLU A 291 23.88 2.58 -10.44
N ASN A 292 23.83 1.62 -11.38
CA ASN A 292 23.29 1.80 -12.73
C ASN A 292 21.87 1.21 -12.82
N THR A 293 20.89 1.90 -12.25
CA THR A 293 19.47 1.50 -12.26
C THR A 293 18.57 2.72 -12.42
N GLU A 294 17.36 2.51 -12.95
CA GLU A 294 16.31 3.55 -13.02
C GLU A 294 16.06 4.17 -11.64
N SER A 295 16.08 3.38 -10.55
CA SER A 295 15.87 3.91 -9.21
C SER A 295 16.94 4.93 -8.80
N ILE A 296 18.22 4.69 -9.13
CA ILE A 296 19.30 5.65 -8.83
C ILE A 296 19.27 6.85 -9.77
N GLU A 297 18.96 6.65 -11.05
CA GLU A 297 18.79 7.75 -12.00
C GLU A 297 17.70 8.72 -11.52
N TYR A 298 16.53 8.20 -11.13
CA TYR A 298 15.44 9.05 -10.66
C TYR A 298 15.65 9.61 -9.26
N LEU A 299 16.48 8.98 -8.42
CA LEU A 299 16.99 9.60 -7.20
C LEU A 299 17.75 10.89 -7.52
N GLU A 300 18.68 10.84 -8.47
CA GLU A 300 19.45 12.00 -8.91
C GLU A 300 18.55 13.07 -9.55
N ARG A 301 17.61 12.68 -10.41
CA ARG A 301 16.65 13.62 -11.02
C ARG A 301 15.77 14.34 -9.98
N ILE A 302 15.32 13.64 -8.93
CA ILE A 302 14.57 14.26 -7.81
C ILE A 302 15.43 15.30 -7.08
N LEU A 303 16.68 14.94 -6.76
CA LEU A 303 17.63 15.83 -6.07
C LEU A 303 17.90 17.09 -6.91
N ASP A 304 18.18 16.92 -8.20
CA ASP A 304 18.42 18.02 -9.14
C ASP A 304 17.19 18.91 -9.31
N PHE A 305 16.00 18.32 -9.45
CA PHE A 305 14.74 19.06 -9.52
C PHE A 305 14.54 19.93 -8.27
N CYS A 306 14.65 19.34 -7.08
CA CYS A 306 14.49 20.08 -5.83
C CYS A 306 15.51 21.21 -5.68
N ARG A 307 16.77 20.97 -6.06
CA ARG A 307 17.82 21.99 -6.03
C ARG A 307 17.51 23.15 -6.96
N ASN A 308 17.09 22.87 -8.19
CA ASN A 308 16.79 23.89 -9.20
C ASN A 308 15.56 24.72 -8.82
N ASP A 309 14.59 24.12 -8.13
CA ASP A 309 13.38 24.79 -7.64
C ASP A 309 13.54 25.41 -6.23
N ASN A 310 14.74 25.38 -5.65
CA ASN A 310 15.03 25.83 -4.28
C ASN A 310 14.09 25.20 -3.22
N VAL A 311 13.80 23.91 -3.39
CA VAL A 311 13.03 23.08 -2.47
C VAL A 311 13.99 22.19 -1.70
N LYS A 312 13.86 22.18 -0.38
CA LYS A 312 14.64 21.28 0.47
C LYS A 312 14.06 19.86 0.36
N ILE A 313 14.90 18.87 0.09
CA ILE A 313 14.52 17.46 -0.01
C ILE A 313 15.12 16.66 1.15
N ILE A 314 14.28 15.91 1.85
CA ILE A 314 14.65 15.00 2.92
C ILE A 314 14.18 13.59 2.54
N PHE A 315 15.11 12.65 2.48
CA PHE A 315 14.81 11.23 2.35
C PHE A 315 14.72 10.63 3.76
N VAL A 316 13.56 10.09 4.11
CA VAL A 316 13.35 9.36 5.35
C VAL A 316 13.54 7.88 5.05
N ILE A 317 14.63 7.28 5.52
CA ILE A 317 14.83 5.83 5.37
C ILE A 317 13.91 5.16 6.38
N MET A 318 12.89 4.46 5.88
CA MET A 318 11.86 3.87 6.73
C MET A 318 12.39 2.68 7.54
N PRO A 319 11.88 2.47 8.76
CA PRO A 319 12.32 1.36 9.60
C PRO A 319 12.03 0.00 8.95
N ILE A 320 12.91 -0.96 9.20
CA ILE A 320 12.72 -2.36 8.83
C ILE A 320 12.86 -3.25 10.05
N ASN A 321 12.29 -4.44 10.03
CA ASN A 321 12.49 -5.44 11.08
C ASN A 321 13.92 -6.01 11.02
N TYR A 322 14.90 -5.21 11.48
CA TYR A 322 16.30 -5.57 11.47
C TYR A 322 16.59 -6.77 12.38
N GLU A 323 15.82 -6.95 13.46
CA GLU A 323 15.94 -8.06 14.40
C GLU A 323 15.66 -9.39 13.71
N ALA A 324 14.62 -9.47 12.86
CA ALA A 324 14.40 -10.61 11.99
C ALA A 324 15.56 -10.81 10.99
N GLY A 325 16.15 -9.73 10.47
CA GLY A 325 17.30 -9.78 9.57
C GLY A 325 18.52 -10.44 10.22
N TYR A 326 18.84 -10.03 11.45
CA TYR A 326 19.89 -10.66 12.26
C TYR A 326 19.56 -12.10 12.62
N LYS A 327 18.31 -12.39 12.99
CA LYS A 327 17.86 -13.75 13.30
C LYS A 327 18.10 -14.71 12.14
N TYR A 328 17.81 -14.30 10.90
CA TYR A 328 17.94 -15.17 9.73
C TYR A 328 19.37 -15.23 9.15
N PHE A 329 20.14 -14.15 9.20
CA PHE A 329 21.41 -14.05 8.45
C PHE A 329 22.61 -13.55 9.26
N GLY A 330 22.43 -13.28 10.56
CA GLY A 330 23.48 -12.75 11.44
C GLY A 330 24.11 -11.47 10.91
N ASP A 331 25.42 -11.33 11.10
CA ASP A 331 26.19 -10.14 10.68
C ASP A 331 26.16 -9.91 9.15
N THR A 332 25.87 -10.94 8.35
CA THR A 332 25.76 -10.79 6.90
C THR A 332 24.64 -9.81 6.53
N PHE A 333 23.53 -9.83 7.27
CA PHE A 333 22.44 -8.88 7.07
C PHE A 333 22.91 -7.45 7.30
N LYS A 334 23.55 -7.19 8.44
CA LYS A 334 24.07 -5.86 8.80
C LYS A 334 24.99 -5.31 7.73
N VAL A 335 26.02 -6.08 7.36
CA VAL A 335 27.01 -5.66 6.36
C VAL A 335 26.36 -5.33 5.02
N ARG A 336 25.39 -6.15 4.59
CA ARG A 336 24.69 -5.92 3.31
C ARG A 336 23.77 -4.72 3.37
N TYR A 337 22.98 -4.61 4.43
CA TYR A 337 22.02 -3.53 4.60
C TYR A 337 22.73 -2.17 4.76
N GLU A 338 23.75 -2.08 5.62
CA GLU A 338 24.56 -0.87 5.79
C GLU A 338 25.25 -0.44 4.48
N LYS A 339 25.62 -1.39 3.61
CA LYS A 339 26.16 -1.07 2.29
C LYS A 339 25.12 -0.43 1.37
N ILE A 340 23.87 -0.90 1.39
CA ILE A 340 22.75 -0.28 0.67
C ILE A 340 22.58 1.16 1.16
N ILE A 341 22.44 1.35 2.48
CA ILE A 341 22.24 2.67 3.10
C ILE A 341 23.39 3.63 2.76
N SER A 342 24.64 3.17 2.87
CA SER A 342 25.82 3.98 2.56
C SER A 342 25.84 4.47 1.12
N VAL A 343 25.42 3.63 0.16
CA VAL A 343 25.31 4.03 -1.25
C VAL A 343 24.21 5.08 -1.40
N LEU A 344 23.02 4.87 -0.83
CA LEU A 344 21.94 5.86 -0.90
C LEU A 344 22.34 7.21 -0.29
N GLN A 345 22.93 7.20 0.90
CA GLN A 345 23.42 8.40 1.58
C GLN A 345 24.47 9.14 0.74
N LYS A 346 25.41 8.42 0.11
CA LYS A 346 26.39 9.01 -0.81
C LYS A 346 25.71 9.81 -1.93
N TYR A 347 24.71 9.24 -2.61
CA TYR A 347 23.99 9.93 -3.69
C TYR A 347 23.19 11.13 -3.17
N ILE A 348 22.44 10.95 -2.08
CA ILE A 348 21.59 11.99 -1.50
C ILE A 348 22.43 13.20 -1.06
N ILE A 349 23.51 12.96 -0.32
CA ILE A 349 24.40 14.03 0.17
C ILE A 349 25.12 14.72 -0.99
N LYS A 350 25.62 13.96 -1.98
CA LYS A 350 26.23 14.54 -3.19
C LYS A 350 25.25 15.45 -3.94
N GLY A 351 23.97 15.07 -4.00
CA GLY A 351 22.89 15.88 -4.58
C GLY A 351 22.41 17.04 -3.72
N LYS A 352 23.03 17.29 -2.55
CA LYS A 352 22.62 18.29 -1.54
C LYS A 352 21.24 18.03 -0.92
N GLY A 353 20.78 16.79 -0.92
CA GLY A 353 19.64 16.35 -0.13
C GLY A 353 20.04 15.98 1.29
N GLU A 354 19.05 15.81 2.16
CA GLU A 354 19.26 15.37 3.54
C GLU A 354 18.66 13.98 3.78
N VAL A 355 19.20 13.28 4.77
CA VAL A 355 18.75 11.93 5.16
C VAL A 355 18.30 11.95 6.61
N LEU A 356 17.09 11.47 6.86
CA LEU A 356 16.64 11.06 8.18
C LEU A 356 16.61 9.53 8.21
N ASP A 357 17.62 8.92 8.80
CA ASP A 357 17.74 7.46 8.85
C ASP A 357 16.97 6.90 10.06
N LEU A 358 15.85 6.21 9.80
CA LEU A 358 15.05 5.54 10.81
C LEU A 358 15.13 4.01 10.71
N SER A 359 16.09 3.46 9.95
CA SER A 359 16.19 2.04 9.62
C SER A 359 16.10 1.12 10.85
N TYR A 360 16.74 1.54 11.94
CA TYR A 360 16.85 0.80 13.22
C TYR A 360 15.97 1.38 14.34
N LEU A 361 14.99 2.25 14.01
CA LEU A 361 14.15 2.91 15.02
C LEU A 361 13.20 1.93 15.75
N LEU A 362 12.71 0.92 15.05
CA LEU A 362 11.64 0.04 15.49
C LEU A 362 12.15 -1.35 15.86
N GLN A 363 11.62 -1.92 16.94
CA GLN A 363 11.89 -3.31 17.36
C GLN A 363 10.94 -4.28 16.67
N GLU A 364 11.21 -5.59 16.69
CA GLU A 364 10.37 -6.63 16.07
C GLU A 364 8.89 -6.52 16.48
N LYS A 365 8.64 -6.24 17.77
CA LYS A 365 7.28 -6.05 18.31
C LYS A 365 6.50 -4.88 17.69
N ASP A 366 7.18 -3.93 17.07
CA ASP A 366 6.56 -2.76 16.43
C ASP A 366 6.10 -3.09 15.00
N PHE A 367 6.45 -4.27 14.46
CA PHE A 367 6.07 -4.73 13.13
C PHE A 367 4.92 -5.74 13.15
N ILE A 368 4.24 -5.80 12.02
CA ILE A 368 3.28 -6.84 11.66
C ILE A 368 4.03 -7.89 10.84
N CYS A 369 4.23 -9.09 11.41
CA CYS A 369 5.10 -10.13 10.85
C CYS A 369 4.39 -11.48 10.69
N LEU A 370 3.22 -11.53 10.05
CA LEU A 370 2.48 -12.79 9.90
C LEU A 370 3.04 -13.68 8.79
N ARG A 371 2.93 -13.25 7.54
CA ARG A 371 3.37 -14.00 6.35
C ARG A 371 4.62 -13.38 5.72
N SER A 372 4.94 -12.15 6.10
CA SER A 372 6.18 -11.44 5.76
C SER A 372 6.85 -10.88 7.01
N VAL A 373 8.06 -10.35 6.87
CA VAL A 373 8.79 -9.71 7.98
C VAL A 373 8.39 -8.26 8.23
N ASN A 374 7.70 -7.61 7.29
CA ASN A 374 7.34 -6.18 7.31
C ASN A 374 6.00 -5.93 6.57
N GLU A 375 4.92 -6.64 6.90
CA GLU A 375 3.62 -6.39 6.23
C GLU A 375 3.03 -5.01 6.57
N GLY A 376 3.43 -4.45 7.70
CA GLY A 376 3.03 -3.14 8.17
C GLY A 376 3.65 -2.82 9.53
N ILE A 377 3.35 -1.63 10.04
CA ILE A 377 3.84 -1.15 11.34
C ILE A 377 2.65 -1.06 12.29
N ARG A 378 2.81 -1.56 13.52
CA ARG A 378 1.82 -1.48 14.61
C ARG A 378 1.66 -0.05 15.13
N GLU A 379 0.58 0.23 15.84
CA GLU A 379 0.22 1.56 16.35
C GLU A 379 1.40 2.27 17.03
N HIS A 380 2.04 1.59 17.97
CA HIS A 380 3.18 2.12 18.71
C HIS A 380 4.35 2.49 17.78
N GLY A 381 4.65 1.65 16.78
CA GLY A 381 5.67 1.95 15.78
C GLY A 381 5.29 3.12 14.86
N ARG A 382 4.02 3.20 14.43
CA ARG A 382 3.51 4.30 13.59
C ARG A 382 3.67 5.64 14.31
N LYS A 383 3.34 5.69 15.60
CA LYS A 383 3.51 6.88 16.47
C LYS A 383 4.97 7.28 16.63
N LYS A 384 5.89 6.32 16.84
CA LYS A 384 7.34 6.59 16.91
C LYS A 384 7.90 7.19 15.62
N VAL A 385 7.55 6.60 14.47
CA VAL A 385 8.02 7.07 13.15
C VAL A 385 7.52 8.48 12.89
N ALA A 386 6.21 8.71 13.07
CA ALA A 386 5.62 10.03 12.87
C ALA A 386 6.27 11.08 13.79
N ALA A 387 6.48 10.75 15.07
CA ALA A 387 7.12 11.66 16.02
C ALA A 387 8.53 12.09 15.57
N LYS A 388 9.36 11.15 15.07
CA LYS A 388 10.71 11.48 14.57
C LYS A 388 10.67 12.37 13.33
N ILE A 389 9.75 12.10 12.40
CA ILE A 389 9.56 12.95 11.22
C ILE A 389 9.07 14.35 11.64
N GLU A 390 8.19 14.45 12.63
CA GLU A 390 7.73 15.74 13.14
C GLU A 390 8.83 16.52 13.88
N GLU A 391 9.67 15.85 14.68
CA GLU A 391 10.85 16.46 15.30
C GLU A 391 11.77 17.08 14.24
N ARG A 392 12.01 16.34 13.14
CA ARG A 392 12.75 16.82 11.97
C ARG A 392 12.09 18.03 11.31
N MET A 393 10.77 17.99 11.08
CA MET A 393 10.01 19.11 10.51
C MET A 393 10.04 20.38 11.38
N ARG A 394 10.21 20.21 12.71
CA ARG A 394 10.36 21.31 13.67
C ARG A 394 11.82 21.81 13.80
N GLY A 395 12.78 21.15 13.14
CA GLY A 395 14.20 21.48 13.24
C GLY A 395 14.84 21.08 14.58
N ILE A 396 14.26 20.12 15.29
CA ILE A 396 14.82 19.59 16.55
C ILE A 396 15.97 18.62 16.26
N ILE A 397 15.84 17.84 15.19
CA ILE A 397 16.83 16.87 14.70
C ILE A 397 17.14 17.07 13.22
#